data_AF-A0A961SG19-F1
#
_entry.id   AF-A0A961SG19-F1
#
_cell.length_a   1.000
_cell.length_b   1.000
_cell.length_c   1.000
_cell.angle_alpha   90.00
_cell.angle_beta   90.00
_cell.angle_gamma   90.00
#
_symmetry.space_group_name_H-M   'P 1'
#
loop_
_entity.id
_entity.type
_entity.pdbx_description
1 polymer ?
#
loop_
_entity_poly.entity_id
_entity_poly.type
_entity_poly.pdbx_seq_one_letter_code
_entity_poly.pdbx_strand_id
1 'polypeptide(L)'
;MPVAFPDTMIRVRLDASVVRPDFFLLCWNSWSIRRQIEDAARTTAGIYKINQDHVSGFTLPLPCLTEQAEIVRILDTRLDAADRLATEIDAALARADALRQSILKRAFSGQLVPQDPTDEPASALLARIQQARAATAKKGKRKVSA
;
A
#
# COMPACT_ATOMS: atom_id res chain seq x y z
N MET A 1 -9.07 -37.43 -2.22
CA MET A 1 -7.73 -37.08 -1.71
C MET A 1 -7.85 -36.78 -0.23
N PRO A 2 -7.00 -37.35 0.65
CA PRO A 2 -7.00 -36.96 2.06
C PRO A 2 -6.49 -35.52 2.21
N VAL A 3 -7.21 -34.71 2.99
CA VAL A 3 -6.85 -33.31 3.30
C VAL A 3 -6.68 -33.23 4.82
N ALA A 4 -5.52 -32.75 5.28
CA ALA A 4 -5.25 -32.48 6.69
C ALA A 4 -5.50 -30.98 6.96
N PHE A 5 -6.27 -30.66 8.01
CA PHE A 5 -6.53 -29.30 8.44
C PHE A 5 -5.86 -29.03 9.80
N PRO A 6 -5.32 -27.82 10.03
CA PRO A 6 -4.86 -27.40 11.35
C PRO A 6 -5.98 -27.45 12.40
N ASP A 7 -5.61 -27.68 13.66
CA ASP A 7 -6.52 -27.75 14.82
C ASP A 7 -7.27 -26.43 15.10
N THR A 8 -6.71 -25.30 14.67
CA THR A 8 -7.29 -23.96 14.82
C THR A 8 -8.28 -23.58 13.72
N MET A 9 -8.50 -24.46 12.73
CA MET A 9 -9.43 -24.19 11.64
C MET A 9 -10.83 -24.70 11.98
N ILE A 10 -11.82 -23.82 11.90
CA ILE A 10 -13.23 -24.18 12.05
C ILE A 10 -13.88 -24.13 10.66
N ARG A 11 -14.48 -25.24 10.25
CA ARG A 11 -15.27 -25.31 9.03
C ARG A 11 -16.73 -25.02 9.34
N VAL A 12 -17.26 -23.95 8.76
CA VAL A 12 -18.70 -23.64 8.77
C VAL A 12 -19.35 -24.24 7.53
N ARG A 13 -20.49 -24.92 7.70
CA ARG A 13 -21.35 -25.35 6.60
C ARG A 13 -22.58 -24.48 6.58
N LEU A 14 -22.82 -23.83 5.45
CA LEU A 14 -23.95 -22.94 5.26
C LEU A 14 -25.07 -23.69 4.56
N ASP A 15 -26.30 -23.44 5.00
CA ASP A 15 -27.49 -23.85 4.27
C ASP A 15 -27.80 -22.81 3.20
N ALA A 16 -27.59 -23.19 1.93
CA ALA A 16 -27.79 -22.31 0.78
C ALA A 16 -29.27 -21.89 0.58
N SER A 17 -30.22 -22.57 1.24
CA SER A 17 -31.63 -22.16 1.24
C SER A 17 -31.92 -21.01 2.20
N VAL A 18 -31.01 -20.74 3.14
CA VAL A 18 -31.17 -19.71 4.18
C VAL A 18 -30.21 -18.55 3.94
N VAL A 19 -28.96 -18.85 3.61
CA VAL A 19 -27.91 -17.84 3.47
C VAL A 19 -27.04 -18.12 2.26
N ARG A 20 -26.84 -17.09 1.45
CA ARG A 20 -25.89 -17.18 0.35
C ARG A 20 -24.44 -17.12 0.87
N PRO A 21 -23.51 -17.94 0.36
CA PRO A 21 -22.13 -17.95 0.82
C PRO A 21 -21.39 -16.61 0.63
N ASP A 22 -21.65 -15.91 -0.48
CA ASP A 22 -21.10 -14.58 -0.79
C ASP A 22 -21.55 -13.54 0.24
N PHE A 23 -22.85 -13.48 0.52
CA PHE A 23 -23.42 -12.63 1.55
C PHE A 23 -22.86 -12.94 2.94
N PHE A 24 -22.77 -14.23 3.30
CA PHE A 24 -22.20 -14.64 4.58
C PHE A 24 -20.77 -14.12 4.76
N LEU A 25 -19.92 -14.20 3.73
CA LEU A 25 -18.55 -13.70 3.80
C LEU A 25 -18.50 -12.18 4.02
N LEU A 26 -19.36 -11.42 3.34
CA LEU A 26 -19.47 -9.96 3.54
C LEU A 26 -19.88 -9.63 4.97
N CYS A 27 -20.87 -10.33 5.52
CA CYS A 27 -21.28 -10.14 6.90
C CYS A 27 -20.23 -10.60 7.91
N TRP A 28 -19.55 -11.73 7.67
CA TRP A 28 -18.50 -12.25 8.55
C TRP A 28 -17.33 -11.29 8.69
N ASN A 29 -16.97 -10.60 7.60
CA ASN A 29 -15.94 -9.57 7.58
C ASN A 29 -16.44 -8.19 8.04
N SER A 30 -17.72 -8.06 8.41
CA SER A 30 -18.26 -6.79 8.89
C SER A 30 -17.78 -6.46 10.29
N TRP A 31 -17.77 -5.16 10.60
CA TRP A 31 -17.43 -4.66 11.94
C TRP A 31 -18.29 -5.29 13.05
N SER A 32 -19.58 -5.53 12.78
CA SER A 32 -20.51 -6.08 13.77
C SER A 32 -20.14 -7.51 14.20
N ILE A 33 -19.72 -8.36 13.26
CA ILE A 33 -19.25 -9.71 13.58
C ILE A 33 -17.85 -9.66 14.19
N ARG A 34 -16.98 -8.78 13.66
CA ARG A 34 -15.64 -8.58 14.22
C ARG A 34 -15.68 -8.19 15.70
N ARG A 35 -16.59 -7.30 16.08
CA ARG A 35 -16.79 -6.91 17.48
C ARG A 35 -17.26 -8.07 18.35
N GLN A 36 -18.22 -8.88 17.87
CA GLN A 36 -18.66 -10.08 18.58
C GLN A 36 -17.52 -11.09 18.78
N ILE A 37 -16.64 -11.24 17.78
CA ILE A 37 -15.45 -12.08 17.88
C ILE A 37 -14.49 -11.53 18.96
N GLU A 38 -14.21 -10.24 18.94
CA GLU A 38 -13.31 -9.60 19.91
C GLU A 38 -13.85 -9.67 21.35
N ASP A 39 -15.15 -9.45 21.54
CA ASP A 39 -15.81 -9.54 22.84
C ASP A 39 -15.85 -10.98 23.37
N ALA A 40 -15.98 -11.98 22.49
CA ALA A 40 -16.02 -13.40 22.87
C ALA A 40 -14.62 -14.04 22.99
N ALA A 41 -13.58 -13.44 22.40
CA ALA A 41 -12.24 -13.99 22.40
C ALA A 41 -11.62 -13.91 23.79
N ARG A 42 -11.35 -15.07 24.38
CA ARG A 42 -10.63 -15.17 25.66
C ARG A 42 -9.14 -15.25 25.41
N THR A 43 -8.36 -14.53 26.21
CA THR A 43 -6.90 -14.68 26.19
C THR A 43 -6.49 -15.83 27.10
N THR A 44 -5.57 -16.66 26.63
CA THR A 44 -4.80 -17.54 27.51
C THR A 44 -3.35 -17.44 27.05
N ALA A 45 -2.48 -16.94 27.93
CA ALA A 45 -1.07 -16.66 27.62
C ALA A 45 -0.85 -15.74 26.40
N GLY A 46 -1.70 -14.72 26.21
CA GLY A 46 -1.56 -13.73 25.12
C GLY A 46 -2.10 -14.18 23.76
N ILE A 47 -2.59 -15.42 23.64
CA ILE A 47 -3.23 -15.93 22.41
C ILE A 47 -4.75 -15.79 22.57
N TYR A 48 -5.38 -15.06 21.66
CA TYR A 48 -6.83 -14.98 21.54
C TYR A 48 -7.36 -16.23 20.84
N LYS A 49 -8.26 -16.97 21.50
CA LYS A 49 -8.93 -18.14 20.92
C LYS A 49 -10.44 -17.96 20.91
N ILE A 50 -11.06 -18.44 19.84
CA ILE A 50 -12.50 -18.64 19.71
C ILE A 50 -12.79 -20.13 19.52
N ASN A 51 -13.86 -20.62 20.13
CA ASN A 51 -14.31 -22.01 19.97
C ASN A 51 -15.56 -22.06 19.07
N GLN A 52 -16.02 -23.28 18.78
CA GLN A 52 -17.21 -23.48 17.95
C GLN A 52 -18.46 -22.89 18.60
N ASP A 53 -18.61 -23.01 19.92
CA ASP A 53 -19.78 -22.49 20.65
C ASP A 53 -19.92 -20.97 20.50
N HIS A 54 -18.81 -20.22 20.58
CA HIS A 54 -18.80 -18.79 20.33
C HIS A 54 -19.26 -18.47 18.90
N VAL A 55 -18.73 -19.20 17.90
CA VAL A 55 -19.08 -18.99 16.49
C VAL A 55 -20.56 -19.22 16.23
N SER A 56 -21.15 -20.28 16.80
CA SER A 56 -22.60 -20.54 16.70
C SER A 56 -23.47 -19.56 17.50
N GLY A 57 -22.89 -18.82 18.45
CA GLY A 57 -23.59 -17.80 19.23
C GLY A 57 -23.62 -16.42 18.57
N PHE A 58 -22.87 -16.19 17.49
CA PHE A 58 -22.84 -14.89 16.84
C PHE A 58 -24.15 -14.59 16.10
N THR A 59 -24.59 -13.35 16.24
CA THR A 59 -25.80 -12.83 15.61
C THR A 59 -25.49 -12.29 14.23
N LEU A 60 -26.21 -12.79 13.23
CA LEU A 60 -26.04 -12.42 11.83
C LEU A 60 -27.35 -11.79 11.30
N PRO A 61 -27.30 -10.64 10.61
CA PRO A 61 -28.47 -10.12 9.92
C PRO A 61 -28.78 -11.02 8.72
N LEU A 62 -29.94 -11.68 8.76
CA LEU A 62 -30.38 -12.62 7.71
C LEU A 62 -31.66 -12.10 7.03
N PRO A 63 -31.53 -11.18 6.04
CA PRO A 63 -32.65 -10.76 5.21
C PRO A 63 -33.04 -11.88 4.23
N CYS A 64 -34.09 -11.68 3.43
CA CYS A 64 -34.52 -12.71 2.47
C CYS A 64 -33.44 -12.93 1.38
N LEU A 65 -33.43 -14.09 0.72
CA LEU A 65 -32.40 -14.44 -0.28
C LEU A 65 -32.29 -13.41 -1.42
N THR A 66 -33.40 -12.78 -1.80
CA THR A 66 -33.43 -11.73 -2.83
C THR A 66 -32.70 -10.47 -2.36
N GLU A 67 -32.94 -10.04 -1.12
CA GLU A 67 -32.24 -8.90 -0.51
C GLU A 67 -30.75 -9.22 -0.29
N GLN A 68 -30.41 -10.45 0.12
CA GLN A 68 -29.01 -10.89 0.23
C GLN A 68 -28.29 -10.74 -1.12
N ALA A 69 -28.92 -11.19 -2.21
CA ALA A 69 -28.35 -11.07 -3.56
C ALA A 69 -28.18 -9.61 -3.99
N GLU A 70 -29.14 -8.75 -3.68
CA GLU A 70 -29.06 -7.33 -4.02
C GLU A 70 -27.98 -6.60 -3.20
N ILE A 71 -27.85 -6.92 -1.91
CA ILE A 71 -26.77 -6.39 -1.06
C ILE A 71 -25.40 -6.77 -1.61
N VAL A 72 -25.20 -8.04 -1.98
CA VAL A 72 -23.96 -8.52 -2.60
C VAL A 72 -23.68 -7.73 -3.88
N ARG A 73 -24.66 -7.62 -4.78
CA ARG A 73 -24.52 -6.90 -6.05
C ARG A 73 -24.09 -5.44 -5.85
N ILE A 74 -24.70 -4.74 -4.88
CA ILE A 74 -24.37 -3.35 -4.56
C ILE A 74 -22.95 -3.24 -4.00
N LEU A 75 -22.57 -4.14 -3.08
CA LEU A 75 -21.26 -4.12 -2.45
C LEU A 75 -20.15 -4.45 -3.45
N ASP A 76 -20.32 -5.48 -4.28
CA ASP A 76 -19.36 -5.84 -5.32
C ASP A 76 -19.11 -4.65 -6.27
N THR A 77 -20.19 -4.00 -6.73
CA THR A 77 -20.08 -2.81 -7.60
C THR A 77 -19.27 -1.69 -6.94
N ARG A 78 -19.44 -1.48 -5.63
CA ARG A 78 -18.75 -0.41 -4.89
C ARG A 78 -17.30 -0.76 -4.59
N LEU A 79 -17.02 -2.01 -4.22
CA LEU A 79 -15.67 -2.49 -3.96
C LEU A 79 -14.83 -2.47 -5.25
N ASP A 80 -15.41 -2.91 -6.38
CA ASP A 80 -14.77 -2.82 -7.69
C ASP A 80 -14.43 -1.37 -8.06
N ALA A 81 -15.34 -0.43 -7.79
CA ALA A 81 -15.09 0.99 -8.03
C ALA A 81 -13.95 1.54 -7.15
N ALA A 82 -13.88 1.10 -5.88
CA ALA A 82 -12.81 1.47 -4.97
C ALA A 82 -11.44 0.92 -5.44
N ASP A 83 -11.40 -0.32 -5.91
CA ASP A 83 -10.16 -0.94 -6.43
C ASP A 83 -9.64 -0.23 -7.68
N ARG A 84 -10.55 0.20 -8.57
CA ARG A 84 -10.19 1.03 -9.74
C ARG A 84 -9.59 2.36 -9.31
N LEU A 85 -10.21 3.05 -8.34
CA LEU A 85 -9.70 4.32 -7.82
C LEU A 85 -8.33 4.16 -7.16
N ALA A 86 -8.11 3.10 -6.38
CA ALA A 86 -6.81 2.80 -5.79
C ALA A 86 -5.73 2.63 -6.87
N THR A 87 -6.04 1.86 -7.92
CA THR A 87 -5.15 1.65 -9.06
C THR A 87 -4.85 2.96 -9.80
N GLU A 88 -5.86 3.82 -9.99
CA GLU A 88 -5.68 5.14 -10.63
C GLU A 88 -4.78 6.07 -9.82
N ILE A 89 -4.94 6.07 -8.49
CA ILE A 89 -4.10 6.84 -7.56
C ILE A 89 -2.65 6.38 -7.65
N ASP A 90 -2.40 5.07 -7.58
CA ASP A 90 -1.04 4.51 -7.68
C ASP A 90 -0.37 4.88 -9.01
N ALA A 91 -1.12 4.80 -10.11
CA ALA A 91 -0.62 5.20 -11.42
C ALA A 91 -0.36 6.72 -11.50
N ALA A 92 -1.19 7.54 -10.85
CA ALA A 92 -0.98 8.99 -10.80
C ALA A 92 0.26 9.36 -9.98
N LEU A 93 0.49 8.70 -8.85
CA LEU A 93 1.69 8.90 -8.03
C LEU A 93 2.96 8.53 -8.82
N ALA A 94 2.97 7.39 -9.49
CA ALA A 94 4.10 6.98 -10.34
C ALA A 94 4.38 7.99 -11.46
N ARG A 95 3.33 8.53 -12.11
CA ARG A 95 3.48 9.58 -13.13
C ARG A 95 4.02 10.88 -12.54
N ALA A 96 3.55 11.28 -11.36
CA ALA A 96 4.02 12.49 -10.68
C ALA A 96 5.52 12.39 -10.35
N ASP A 97 5.97 11.24 -9.83
CA ASP A 97 7.38 10.98 -9.55
C ASP A 97 8.24 11.03 -10.82
N ALA A 98 7.80 10.36 -11.88
CA ALA A 98 8.50 10.40 -13.18
C ALA A 98 8.60 11.82 -13.75
N LEU A 99 7.51 12.61 -13.66
CA LEU A 99 7.50 14.00 -14.07
C LEU A 99 8.46 14.84 -13.24
N ARG A 100 8.48 14.65 -11.92
CA ARG A 100 9.40 15.35 -11.02
C ARG A 100 10.86 15.07 -11.40
N GLN A 101 11.21 13.81 -11.66
CA GLN A 101 12.56 13.44 -12.09
C GLN A 101 12.91 14.03 -13.46
N SER A 102 11.97 14.05 -14.39
CA SER A 102 12.14 14.67 -15.71
C SER A 102 12.40 16.18 -15.60
N ILE A 103 11.63 16.89 -14.77
CA ILE A 103 11.81 18.32 -14.51
C ILE A 103 13.18 18.58 -13.89
N LEU A 104 13.58 17.82 -12.86
CA LEU A 104 14.90 17.96 -12.24
C LEU A 104 16.02 17.72 -13.25
N LYS A 105 15.92 16.67 -14.06
CA LYS A 105 16.91 16.38 -15.11
C LYS A 105 17.01 17.53 -16.11
N ARG A 106 15.89 18.11 -16.54
CA ARG A 106 15.88 19.28 -17.43
C ARG A 106 16.43 20.53 -16.75
N ALA A 107 16.17 20.72 -15.46
CA ALA A 107 16.68 21.86 -14.69
C ALA A 107 18.21 21.81 -14.59
N PHE A 108 18.77 20.66 -14.18
CA PHE A 108 20.22 20.50 -14.03
C PHE A 108 20.99 20.43 -15.35
N SER A 109 20.32 20.16 -16.46
CA SER A 109 20.92 20.21 -17.81
C SER A 109 20.73 21.57 -18.51
N GLY A 110 20.14 22.56 -17.84
CA GLY A 110 19.89 23.89 -18.41
C GLY A 110 18.69 23.96 -19.36
N GLN A 111 18.06 22.83 -19.70
CA GLN A 111 17.01 22.71 -20.72
C GLN A 111 15.63 23.25 -20.31
N LEU A 112 15.52 23.97 -19.19
CA LEU A 112 14.30 24.65 -18.76
C LEU A 112 14.24 26.13 -19.18
N VAL A 113 15.32 26.69 -19.71
CA VAL A 113 15.43 28.08 -20.18
C VAL A 113 16.08 28.08 -21.56
N PRO A 114 15.73 29.00 -22.49
CA PRO A 114 16.44 29.15 -23.76
C PRO A 114 17.95 29.27 -23.54
N GLN A 115 18.73 28.54 -24.33
CA GLN A 115 20.19 28.54 -24.24
C GLN A 115 20.77 29.57 -25.20
N ASP A 116 21.71 30.40 -24.74
CA ASP A 116 22.48 31.28 -25.61
C ASP A 116 23.66 30.49 -26.22
N PRO A 117 23.78 30.40 -27.56
CA PRO A 117 24.91 29.72 -28.20
C PRO A 117 26.28 30.32 -27.85
N THR A 118 26.30 31.55 -27.34
CA THR A 118 27.52 32.26 -26.95
C THR A 118 27.91 32.03 -25.49
N ASP A 119 27.10 31.33 -24.70
CA ASP A 119 27.42 31.00 -23.31
C ASP A 119 28.68 30.14 -23.21
N GLU A 120 29.55 30.48 -22.25
CA GLU A 120 30.74 29.68 -21.95
C GLU A 120 30.33 28.29 -21.45
N PRO A 121 30.91 27.19 -21.98
CA PRO A 121 30.55 25.86 -21.54
C PRO A 121 30.99 25.62 -20.09
N ALA A 122 30.12 24.98 -19.30
CA ALA A 122 30.38 24.69 -17.89
C ALA A 122 31.70 23.92 -17.64
N SER A 123 32.19 23.18 -18.64
CA SER A 123 33.49 22.49 -18.61
C SER A 123 34.68 23.44 -18.45
N ALA A 124 34.63 24.63 -19.05
CA ALA A 124 35.67 25.65 -18.93
C ALA A 124 35.74 26.21 -17.49
N LEU A 125 34.60 26.48 -16.88
CA LEU A 125 34.51 26.88 -15.47
C LEU A 125 35.01 25.78 -14.52
N LEU A 126 34.63 24.52 -14.76
CA LEU A 126 35.09 23.38 -13.96
C LEU A 126 36.61 23.20 -14.02
N ALA A 127 37.22 23.36 -15.20
CA ALA A 127 38.68 23.31 -15.34
C ALA A 127 39.37 24.40 -14.50
N ARG A 128 38.83 25.63 -14.49
CA ARG A 128 39.35 26.73 -13.67
C ARG A 128 39.22 26.44 -12.17
N ILE A 129 38.09 25.89 -11.72
CA ILE A 129 37.88 25.51 -10.32
C ILE A 129 38.85 24.38 -9.89
N GLN A 130 39.07 23.37 -10.75
CA GLN A 130 40.01 22.29 -10.46
C GLN A 130 41.45 22.79 -10.35
N GLN A 131 41.87 23.68 -11.26
CA GLN A 131 43.19 24.31 -11.21
C GLN A 131 43.36 25.16 -9.95
N ALA A 132 42.35 25.96 -9.58
CA ALA A 132 42.37 26.77 -8.37
C ALA A 132 42.42 25.92 -7.08
N ARG A 133 41.69 24.80 -7.05
CA ARG A 133 41.73 23.83 -5.94
C ARG A 133 43.07 23.11 -5.83
N ALA A 134 43.66 22.70 -6.94
CA ALA A 134 44.99 22.07 -6.95
C ALA A 134 46.09 23.06 -6.48
N ALA A 135 45.98 24.33 -6.86
CA ALA A 135 46.91 25.37 -6.43
C ALA A 135 46.80 25.68 -4.92
N THR A 136 45.59 25.66 -4.36
CA THR A 136 45.35 25.86 -2.92
C THR A 136 45.76 24.63 -2.08
N ALA A 137 45.51 23.41 -2.57
CA ALA A 137 45.98 22.18 -1.92
C ALA A 137 47.52 22.08 -1.87
N LYS A 138 48.23 22.61 -2.87
CA LYS A 138 49.70 22.71 -2.86
C LYS A 138 50.23 23.75 -1.85
N LYS A 139 49.46 24.81 -1.53
CA LYS A 139 49.86 25.81 -0.52
C LYS A 139 49.73 25.32 0.92
N GLY A 140 48.84 24.36 1.22
CA GLY A 140 48.66 23.78 2.56
C GLY A 140 49.70 22.74 3.00
N LYS A 141 50.61 22.30 2.11
CA LYS A 141 51.69 21.33 2.42
C LYS A 141 53.02 21.98 2.83
N ARG A 142 53.05 23.27 3.19
CA ARG A 142 54.28 23.89 3.74
C ARG A 142 54.50 23.44 5.19
N LYS A 143 55.43 22.49 5.32
CA LYS A 143 56.18 22.03 6.50
C LYS A 143 55.91 22.82 7.79
N VAL A 144 55.33 22.15 8.78
CA VAL A 144 55.66 22.41 10.18
C VAL A 144 57.10 21.93 10.35
N SER A 145 58.06 22.85 10.29
CA SER A 145 59.45 22.59 10.65
C SER A 145 59.60 22.75 12.16
N ALA A 146 60.24 21.74 12.75
CA ALA A 146 60.69 21.65 14.14
C ALA A 146 61.65 22.79 14.53
#